data_AF-A0A2T5GPF3-F1
#
_entry.id   AF-A0A2T5GPF3-F1
#
_cell.length_a   1.000
_cell.length_b   1.000
_cell.length_c   1.000
_cell.angle_alpha   90.00
_cell.angle_beta   90.00
_cell.angle_gamma   90.00
#
_symmetry.space_group_name_H-M   'P 1'
#
loop_
_entity.id
_entity.type
_entity.pdbx_description
1 polymer ?
#
loop_
_entity_poly.entity_id
_entity_poly.type
_entity_poly.pdbx_seq_one_letter_code
_entity_poly.pdbx_strand_id
1 'polypeptide(L)' 'MIDNLALGLSHGLMMLAAFLLLRRPDLDREPGPHDAAADTTRRADRTSRRDA' A
#
# COMPACT_ATOMS: atom_id res chain seq x y z
N MET A 1 11.30 -11.03 31.71
CA MET A 1 11.90 -11.66 30.52
C MET A 1 10.85 -11.65 29.42
N ILE A 2 10.73 -10.53 28.74
CA ILE A 2 9.76 -10.32 27.65
C ILE A 2 10.46 -10.47 26.29
N ASP A 3 11.73 -10.86 26.33
CA ASP A 3 12.67 -10.87 25.21
C ASP A 3 12.24 -11.84 24.11
N ASN A 4 11.58 -12.94 24.47
CA ASN A 4 11.01 -13.90 23.51
C ASN A 4 9.78 -13.33 22.77
N LEU A 5 9.00 -12.46 23.42
CA LEU A 5 7.90 -11.75 22.76
C LEU A 5 8.47 -10.78 21.74
N ALA A 6 9.50 -10.02 22.11
CA ALA A 6 10.16 -9.10 21.20
C ALA A 6 10.80 -9.86 20.02
N LEU A 7 11.45 -11.00 20.28
CA LEU A 7 12.05 -11.84 19.23
C LEU A 7 10.99 -12.39 18.27
N GLY A 8 9.88 -12.91 18.81
CA GLY A 8 8.76 -13.42 18.05
C GLY A 8 8.02 -12.33 17.29
N LEU A 9 7.90 -11.12 17.86
CA LEU A 9 7.30 -9.96 17.22
C LEU A 9 8.17 -9.47 16.06
N SER A 10 9.48 -9.34 16.23
CA SER A 10 10.40 -8.95 15.16
C SER A 10 10.37 -9.95 14.00
N HIS A 11 10.41 -11.25 14.29
CA HIS A 11 10.30 -12.28 13.26
C HIS A 11 8.91 -12.30 12.61
N GLY A 12 7.86 -12.15 13.41
CA GLY A 12 6.48 -12.10 12.94
C GLY A 12 6.23 -10.90 12.02
N LEU A 13 6.73 -9.73 12.37
CA LEU A 13 6.66 -8.53 11.54
C LEU A 13 7.46 -8.70 10.23
N MET A 14 8.63 -9.34 10.28
CA MET A 14 9.44 -9.63 9.10
C MET A 14 8.73 -10.60 8.14
N MET A 15 8.13 -11.68 8.67
CA MET A 15 7.30 -12.62 7.89
C MET A 15 6.02 -11.95 7.36
N LEU A 16 5.39 -11.09 8.16
CA LEU A 16 4.20 -10.35 7.76
C LEU A 16 4.51 -9.37 6.63
N ALA A 17 5.65 -8.68 6.67
CA ALA A 17 6.08 -7.80 5.59
C ALA A 17 6.29 -8.59 4.29
N ALA A 18 7.01 -9.73 4.35
CA ALA A 18 7.17 -10.60 3.19
C ALA A 18 5.83 -11.09 2.64
N PHE A 19 4.91 -11.49 3.52
CA PHE A 19 3.56 -11.90 3.13
C PHE A 19 2.75 -10.75 2.52
N LEU A 20 2.82 -9.53 3.08
CA LEU A 20 2.17 -8.35 2.52
C LEU A 20 2.75 -8.00 1.15
N LEU A 21 4.06 -8.10 0.93
CA LEU A 21 4.66 -7.87 -0.39
C LEU A 21 4.23 -8.93 -1.41
N LEU A 22 4.24 -10.21 -1.04
CA LEU A 22 3.79 -11.30 -1.92
C LEU A 22 2.29 -11.22 -2.22
N ARG A 23 1.49 -10.85 -1.22
CA ARG A 23 0.04 -10.74 -1.34
C ARG A 23 -0.41 -9.39 -1.89
N ARG A 24 0.49 -8.41 -2.01
CA ARG A 24 0.21 -7.13 -2.67
C ARG A 24 0.09 -7.42 -4.16
N PRO A 25 -1.13 -7.48 -4.71
CA PRO A 25 -1.34 -7.64 -6.15
C PRO A 25 -0.88 -6.38 -6.91
N ASP A 26 -0.50 -5.33 -6.19
CA ASP A 26 0.06 -4.07 -6.66
C ASP A 26 1.58 -4.12 -6.90
N LEU A 27 2.24 -5.26 -6.62
CA LEU A 27 3.61 -5.52 -7.10
C LEU A 27 3.59 -6.23 -8.46
N ASP A 28 2.56 -7.03 -8.72
CA ASP A 28 2.31 -7.71 -10.01
C ASP A 28 1.54 -6.81 -10.99
N ARG A 29 0.83 -5.80 -10.46
CA ARG A 29 0.21 -4.75 -11.26
C ARG A 29 1.20 -3.63 -11.46
N GLU A 30 1.91 -3.63 -12.58
CA GLU A 30 2.49 -2.38 -13.08
C GLU A 30 1.35 -1.37 -13.25
N PRO A 31 1.45 -0.15 -12.68
CA PRO A 31 0.48 0.90 -12.96
C PRO A 31 0.58 1.20 -14.46
N GLY A 32 -0.34 0.64 -15.23
CA GLY A 32 -0.44 0.91 -16.64
C GLY A 32 -0.73 2.40 -16.87
N PRO A 33 -0.42 2.95 -18.05
CA PRO A 33 -0.69 4.36 -18.38
C PRO A 33 -2.13 4.82 -18.09
N HIS A 34 -3.09 3.88 -18.06
CA HIS A 34 -4.49 4.12 -17.72
C HIS A 34 -4.78 4.34 -16.22
N ASP A 35 -4.01 3.72 -15.31
CA ASP A 35 -4.23 3.87 -13.86
C ASP A 35 -3.69 5.24 -13.37
N ALA A 36 -2.59 5.73 -13.96
CA ALA A 36 -2.06 7.08 -13.69
C ALA A 36 -2.99 8.21 -14.18
N ALA A 37 -3.71 7.98 -15.29
CA ALA A 37 -4.69 8.94 -15.80
C ALA A 37 -5.95 9.01 -14.92
N ALA A 38 -6.40 7.87 -14.37
CA ALA A 38 -7.58 7.84 -13.51
C ALA A 38 -7.40 8.61 -12.19
N ASP A 39 -6.20 8.57 -11.60
CA ASP A 39 -5.92 9.29 -10.35
C ASP A 39 -5.79 10.81 -10.53
N THR A 40 -5.29 11.27 -11.69
CA THR A 40 -5.22 12.71 -11.99
C THR A 40 -6.60 13.30 -12.25
N THR A 41 -7.47 12.60 -12.99
CA THR A 41 -8.87 13.01 -13.20
C THR A 41 -9.65 13.00 -11.88
N ARG A 42 -9.48 11.97 -11.04
CA ARG A 42 -10.16 11.89 -9.73
C ARG A 42 -9.70 12.99 -8.77
N ARG A 43 -8.43 13.37 -8.83
CA ARG A 43 -7.88 14.46 -8.01
C ARG A 43 -8.33 15.84 -8.53
N ALA A 44 -8.44 16.01 -9.83
CA ALA A 44 -8.95 17.22 -10.47
C ALA A 44 -10.45 17.46 -10.18
N ASP A 45 -11.26 16.40 -10.21
CA ASP A 45 -12.69 16.48 -9.87
C ASP A 45 -12.92 16.87 -8.40
N ARG A 46 -12.10 16.33 -7.48
CA ARG A 46 -12.19 16.70 -6.05
C ARG A 46 -11.80 18.14 -5.76
N THR A 47 -10.84 18.72 -6.49
CA THR A 47 -10.48 20.13 -6.28
C THR A 47 -11.57 21.04 -6.83
N SER A 48 -12.11 20.74 -8.02
CA SER A 48 -13.20 21.52 -8.61
C SER A 48 -14.48 21.52 -7.76
N ARG A 49 -14.75 20.45 -6.99
CA ARG A 49 -15.92 20.35 -6.11
C ARG A 49 -15.73 21.02 -4.75
N ARG A 50 -14.49 21.33 -4.34
CA ARG A 50 -14.23 22.08 -3.10
C ARG A 50 -14.30 23.60 -3.31
N ASP A 51 -14.12 24.03 -4.55
CA ASP A 51 -14.04 25.45 -4.92
C ASP A 51 -15.37 26.01 -5.45
N ALA A 52 -16.49 25.29 -5.25
CA ALA A 52 -17.87 25.67 -5.59
C ALA A 52 -18.79 25.55 -4.38
#